data_AF-W6W096-F1
#
_entry.id   AF-W6W096-F1
#
_cell.length_a   1.000
_cell.length_b   1.000
_cell.length_c   1.000
_cell.angle_alpha   90.00
_cell.angle_beta   90.00
_cell.angle_gamma   90.00
#
_symmetry.space_group_name_H-M   'P 1'
#
loop_
_entity.id
_entity.type
_entity.pdbx_description
1 polymer ?
#
loop_
_entity_poly.entity_id
_entity_poly.type
_entity_poly.pdbx_seq_one_letter_code
_entity_poly.pdbx_strand_id
1 'polypeptide(L)'
;MLRRAVVGAAIAFAALAGSSSAAYAPFHNVGHPNCPTNDGKTKWIDFISGKVPDVPGRRAAFFGVQFRFAKNLTDRSGMGALDPAACYSVMFNKNRPKFANGYESYRNWSYDRMNRPEYKQDNHRAALPGDPTQYELNVEGIMFLYNEAGEIFDTSSQKVGQLVCYTSNECERYRY
;
A
#
# COMPACT_ATOMS: atom_id res chain seq x y z
N MET A 1 29.02 -75.84 -10.40
CA MET A 1 29.09 -74.52 -11.06
C MET A 1 27.74 -73.83 -10.88
N LEU A 2 27.59 -72.99 -9.84
CA LEU A 2 26.35 -72.24 -9.58
C LEU A 2 26.54 -70.78 -10.05
N ARG A 3 25.72 -70.36 -11.01
CA ARG A 3 25.65 -68.98 -11.49
C ARG A 3 24.86 -68.14 -10.48
N ARG A 4 25.49 -67.12 -9.89
CA ARG A 4 24.81 -66.12 -9.04
C ARG A 4 24.22 -65.02 -9.94
N ALA A 5 22.91 -64.81 -9.82
CA ALA A 5 22.19 -63.74 -10.51
C ALA A 5 22.43 -62.39 -9.79
N VAL A 6 22.70 -61.35 -10.59
CA VAL A 6 22.86 -59.97 -10.12
C VAL A 6 21.47 -59.37 -9.98
N VAL A 7 21.09 -59.01 -8.76
CA VAL A 7 19.84 -58.26 -8.48
C VAL A 7 20.17 -56.78 -8.60
N GLY A 8 19.72 -56.17 -9.70
CA GLY A 8 19.83 -54.73 -9.94
C GLY A 8 18.89 -53.94 -9.04
N ALA A 9 19.44 -53.07 -8.20
CA ALA A 9 18.67 -52.12 -7.40
C ALA A 9 18.18 -50.97 -8.30
N ALA A 10 16.87 -50.91 -8.53
CA ALA A 10 16.23 -49.78 -9.19
C ALA A 10 16.12 -48.61 -8.19
N ILE A 11 16.91 -47.56 -8.39
CA ILE A 11 16.81 -46.30 -7.64
C ILE A 11 15.59 -45.54 -8.18
N ALA A 12 14.50 -45.57 -7.42
CA ALA A 12 13.32 -44.76 -7.71
C ALA A 12 13.64 -43.28 -7.39
N PHE A 13 13.86 -42.48 -8.44
CA PHE A 13 13.88 -41.03 -8.33
C PHE A 13 12.45 -40.55 -8.01
N ALA A 14 12.18 -40.25 -6.74
CA ALA A 14 10.98 -39.55 -6.33
C ALA A 14 11.00 -38.15 -6.96
N ALA A 15 10.23 -37.98 -8.03
CA ALA A 15 9.93 -36.68 -8.60
C ALA A 15 9.17 -35.87 -7.54
N LEU A 16 9.89 -34.98 -6.86
CA LEU A 16 9.31 -33.91 -6.06
C LEU A 16 8.48 -33.05 -7.00
N ALA A 17 7.17 -33.35 -7.08
CA ALA A 17 6.18 -32.45 -7.63
C ALA A 17 6.17 -31.21 -6.73
N GLY A 18 7.08 -30.27 -7.04
CA GLY A 18 7.13 -28.96 -6.42
C GLY A 18 5.78 -28.31 -6.66
N SER A 19 4.99 -28.20 -5.60
CA SER A 19 3.78 -27.40 -5.61
C SER A 19 4.23 -25.96 -5.83
N SER A 20 4.20 -25.51 -7.08
CA SER A 20 4.37 -24.11 -7.44
C SER A 20 3.19 -23.36 -6.83
N SER A 21 3.41 -22.84 -5.62
CA SER A 21 2.57 -21.80 -5.06
C SER A 21 2.61 -20.66 -6.06
N ALA A 22 1.52 -20.46 -6.79
CA ALA A 22 1.40 -19.36 -7.73
C ALA A 22 1.50 -18.06 -6.93
N ALA A 23 2.70 -17.49 -6.87
CA ALA A 23 2.89 -16.16 -6.32
C ALA A 23 2.06 -15.21 -7.18
N TYR A 24 1.07 -14.56 -6.57
CA TYR A 24 0.26 -13.58 -7.27
C TYR A 24 1.17 -12.49 -7.84
N ALA A 25 0.96 -12.15 -9.11
CA ALA A 25 1.69 -11.06 -9.73
C ALA A 25 1.37 -9.76 -8.97
N PRO A 26 2.38 -8.96 -8.63
CA PRO A 26 2.17 -7.70 -7.92
C PRO A 26 1.28 -6.80 -8.77
N PHE A 27 0.19 -6.30 -8.18
CA PHE A 27 -0.74 -5.40 -8.85
C PHE A 27 -0.34 -3.96 -8.57
N HIS A 28 0.16 -3.24 -9.57
CA HIS A 28 0.40 -1.79 -9.50
C HIS A 28 -0.50 -1.09 -10.51
N ASN A 29 -1.56 -0.42 -10.04
CA ASN A 29 -2.38 0.44 -10.92
C ASN A 29 -1.74 1.84 -10.98
N VAL A 30 -1.06 2.14 -12.08
CA VAL A 30 -0.35 3.41 -12.29
C VAL A 30 -1.36 4.47 -12.71
N GLY A 31 -1.96 5.15 -11.73
CA GLY A 31 -3.12 5.98 -12.03
C GLY A 31 -2.81 7.34 -12.64
N HIS A 32 -1.61 7.90 -12.39
CA HIS A 32 -1.49 9.37 -12.34
C HIS A 32 -0.13 9.86 -12.87
N PRO A 33 -0.03 10.37 -14.11
CA PRO A 33 1.25 10.74 -14.72
C PRO A 33 1.96 11.88 -13.99
N ASN A 34 1.21 12.80 -13.38
CA ASN A 34 1.77 13.94 -12.63
C ASN A 34 1.99 13.63 -11.15
N CYS A 35 1.91 12.36 -10.75
CA CYS A 35 2.14 11.99 -9.37
C CYS A 35 3.66 11.97 -9.08
N PRO A 36 4.12 12.44 -7.91
CA PRO A 36 5.54 12.72 -7.67
C PRO A 36 6.50 11.55 -7.89
N THR A 37 6.11 10.31 -7.54
CA THR A 37 6.98 9.14 -7.76
C THR A 37 7.05 8.71 -9.22
N ASN A 38 6.20 9.26 -10.08
CA ASN A 38 6.18 8.93 -11.52
C ASN A 38 6.95 9.97 -12.34
N ASP A 39 6.75 11.26 -12.10
CA ASP A 39 7.40 12.32 -12.88
C ASP A 39 8.69 12.88 -12.27
N GLY A 40 8.92 12.63 -10.97
CA GLY A 40 10.08 13.14 -10.22
C GLY A 40 10.17 14.67 -10.13
N LYS A 41 9.10 15.40 -10.51
CA LYS A 41 9.08 16.87 -10.64
C LYS A 41 7.96 17.49 -9.83
N THR A 42 6.79 16.86 -9.82
CA THR A 42 5.64 17.35 -9.07
C THR A 42 5.89 17.15 -7.58
N LYS A 43 5.54 18.15 -6.78
CA LYS A 43 5.60 18.09 -5.32
C LYS A 43 4.39 17.35 -4.76
N TRP A 44 4.57 16.63 -3.65
CA TRP A 44 3.46 15.92 -3.00
C TRP A 44 2.37 16.88 -2.54
N ILE A 45 2.73 18.03 -1.97
CA ILE A 45 1.76 19.06 -1.58
C ILE A 45 0.93 19.53 -2.78
N ASP A 46 1.52 19.72 -3.95
CA ASP A 46 0.84 20.26 -5.12
C ASP A 46 -0.04 19.21 -5.80
N PHE A 47 0.40 17.95 -5.80
CA PHE A 47 -0.39 16.81 -6.25
C PHE A 47 -1.60 16.59 -5.33
N ILE A 48 -1.39 16.37 -4.03
CA ILE A 48 -2.45 16.01 -3.07
C ILE A 48 -3.47 17.14 -2.93
N SER A 49 -3.04 18.41 -2.87
CA SER A 49 -3.95 19.57 -2.77
C SER A 49 -4.71 19.88 -4.08
N GLY A 50 -4.51 19.08 -5.12
CA GLY A 50 -5.18 19.21 -6.42
C GLY A 50 -4.82 20.49 -7.17
N LYS A 51 -3.62 21.05 -6.94
CA LYS A 51 -3.09 22.15 -7.77
C LYS A 51 -2.65 21.62 -9.14
N VAL A 52 -2.16 20.38 -9.17
CA VAL A 52 -1.84 19.66 -10.41
C VAL A 52 -2.98 18.70 -10.73
N PRO A 53 -3.44 18.60 -12.00
CA PRO A 53 -4.43 17.61 -12.38
C PRO A 53 -3.84 16.21 -12.24
N ASP A 54 -4.65 15.33 -11.69
CA ASP A 54 -4.34 13.93 -11.45
C ASP A 54 -4.34 13.12 -12.76
N VAL A 55 -5.35 13.38 -13.59
CA VAL A 55 -5.44 13.01 -15.02
C VAL A 55 -6.06 14.20 -15.78
N PRO A 56 -5.93 14.29 -17.13
CA PRO A 56 -6.54 15.38 -17.89
C PRO A 56 -8.03 15.55 -17.54
N GLY A 57 -8.40 16.76 -17.08
CA GLY A 57 -9.77 17.08 -16.68
C GLY A 57 -10.24 16.58 -15.31
N ARG A 58 -9.40 15.88 -14.51
CA ARG A 58 -9.73 15.49 -13.13
C ARG A 58 -8.65 15.98 -12.15
N ARG A 59 -9.09 16.63 -11.08
CA ARG A 59 -8.24 17.19 -10.01
C ARG A 59 -8.38 16.44 -8.67
N ALA A 60 -8.84 15.20 -8.70
CA ALA A 60 -8.91 14.37 -7.50
C ALA A 60 -7.57 13.65 -7.36
N ALA A 61 -6.78 13.94 -6.33
CA ALA A 61 -5.56 13.19 -6.11
C ALA A 61 -5.92 11.81 -5.55
N PHE A 62 -5.46 10.74 -6.19
CA PHE A 62 -5.56 9.38 -5.69
C PHE A 62 -4.16 8.78 -5.57
N PHE A 63 -3.82 8.25 -4.40
CA PHE A 63 -2.49 7.72 -4.14
C PHE A 63 -2.56 6.57 -3.14
N GLY A 64 -1.53 5.74 -3.14
CA GLY A 64 -1.35 4.66 -2.18
C GLY A 64 -0.51 5.10 -0.98
N VAL A 65 -0.77 4.48 0.15
CA VAL A 65 0.03 4.58 1.37
C VAL A 65 0.56 3.18 1.71
N GLN A 66 1.88 3.10 1.93
CA GLN A 66 2.54 1.86 2.35
C GLN A 66 3.31 2.10 3.64
N PHE A 67 2.94 1.41 4.72
CA PHE A 67 3.62 1.48 6.03
C PHE A 67 4.90 0.63 6.08
N ARG A 68 5.77 0.81 5.08
CA ARG A 68 6.94 -0.05 4.83
C ARG A 68 8.02 -0.01 5.91
N PHE A 69 8.00 1.02 6.76
CA PHE A 69 8.98 1.19 7.83
C PHE A 69 8.46 0.65 9.17
N ALA A 70 7.15 0.41 9.30
CA ALA A 70 6.50 -0.05 10.54
C ALA A 70 7.06 -1.37 11.09
N LYS A 71 7.45 -2.30 10.20
CA LYS A 71 8.06 -3.58 10.63
C LYS A 71 9.33 -3.41 11.46
N ASN A 72 10.07 -2.32 11.26
CA ASN A 72 11.33 -2.05 11.94
C ASN A 72 11.18 -1.19 13.21
N LEU A 73 9.96 -0.76 13.54
CA LEU A 73 9.72 0.09 14.71
C LEU A 73 9.58 -0.75 15.97
N THR A 74 10.24 -0.32 17.05
CA THR A 74 10.11 -0.94 18.38
C THR A 74 8.81 -0.52 19.06
N ASP A 75 8.44 0.75 18.97
CA ASP A 75 7.17 1.29 19.44
C ASP A 75 6.30 1.66 18.23
N ARG A 76 5.06 1.18 18.23
CA ARG A 76 4.11 1.37 17.13
C ARG A 76 2.81 2.04 17.59
N SER A 77 2.77 2.50 18.83
CA SER A 77 1.57 3.13 19.42
C SER A 77 1.07 4.34 18.61
N GLY A 78 1.98 5.07 17.95
CA GLY A 78 1.66 6.19 17.05
C GLY A 78 0.88 5.80 15.79
N MET A 79 0.84 4.51 15.42
CA MET A 79 0.04 4.01 14.29
C MET A 79 -1.38 3.58 14.68
N GLY A 80 -1.71 3.62 15.98
CA GLY A 80 -3.02 3.19 16.47
C GLY A 80 -3.33 1.73 16.11
N ALA A 81 -4.52 1.50 15.55
CA ALA A 81 -5.01 0.18 15.16
C ALA A 81 -4.77 -0.18 13.68
N LEU A 82 -3.97 0.62 12.95
CA LEU A 82 -3.68 0.35 11.55
C LEU A 82 -2.87 -0.95 11.38
N ASP A 83 -3.21 -1.69 10.33
CA ASP A 83 -2.50 -2.91 9.94
C ASP A 83 -1.46 -2.57 8.86
N PRO A 84 -0.14 -2.59 9.17
CA PRO A 84 0.88 -2.30 8.17
C PRO A 84 0.98 -3.36 7.07
N ALA A 85 0.40 -4.55 7.27
CA ALA A 85 0.28 -5.57 6.22
C ALA A 85 -0.80 -5.24 5.18
N ALA A 86 -1.64 -4.23 5.43
CA ALA A 86 -2.67 -3.79 4.50
C ALA A 86 -2.17 -2.67 3.58
N CYS A 87 -2.73 -2.63 2.36
CA CYS A 87 -2.49 -1.54 1.41
C CYS A 87 -3.64 -0.54 1.44
N TYR A 88 -3.29 0.72 1.69
CA TYR A 88 -4.26 1.81 1.80
C TYR A 88 -4.23 2.68 0.55
N SER A 89 -5.38 3.19 0.15
CA SER A 89 -5.49 4.30 -0.78
C SER A 89 -6.09 5.48 -0.08
N VAL A 90 -5.62 6.66 -0.45
CA VAL A 90 -6.16 7.92 0.03
C VAL A 90 -6.54 8.77 -1.18
N MET A 91 -7.65 9.48 -1.03
CA MET A 91 -8.12 10.42 -2.02
C MET A 91 -8.42 11.77 -1.36
N PHE A 92 -8.07 12.84 -2.07
CA PHE A 92 -8.42 14.21 -1.70
C PHE A 92 -8.92 14.96 -2.93
N ASN A 93 -10.02 15.72 -2.78
CA ASN A 93 -10.50 16.60 -3.85
C ASN A 93 -11.27 17.80 -3.31
N LYS A 94 -10.56 18.91 -3.10
CA LYS A 94 -11.15 20.18 -2.64
C LYS A 94 -12.30 20.73 -3.50
N ASN A 95 -12.43 20.31 -4.76
CA ASN A 95 -13.46 20.82 -5.68
C ASN A 95 -14.77 20.01 -5.62
N ARG A 96 -14.85 18.98 -4.77
CA ARG A 96 -16.05 18.15 -4.62
C ARG A 96 -16.61 18.35 -3.21
N PRO A 97 -17.89 18.74 -3.04
CA PRO A 97 -18.48 19.00 -1.73
C PRO A 97 -18.29 17.88 -0.71
N LYS A 98 -18.26 16.61 -1.16
CA LYS A 98 -18.04 15.45 -0.28
C LYS A 98 -16.66 15.41 0.41
N PHE A 99 -15.67 16.14 -0.10
CA PHE A 99 -14.34 16.28 0.53
C PHE A 99 -14.14 17.66 1.16
N ALA A 100 -15.20 18.45 1.31
CA ALA A 100 -15.12 19.71 2.07
C ALA A 100 -14.61 19.46 3.51
N ASN A 101 -14.83 18.25 4.03
CA ASN A 101 -14.42 17.81 5.35
C ASN A 101 -13.12 16.96 5.35
N GLY A 102 -12.38 16.92 4.23
CA GLY A 102 -11.04 16.33 4.17
C GLY A 102 -10.92 15.06 3.33
N TYR A 103 -10.14 14.09 3.82
CA TYR A 103 -9.72 12.90 3.07
C TYR A 103 -10.79 11.79 3.01
N GLU A 104 -10.67 10.96 1.98
CA GLU A 104 -11.23 9.60 1.97
C GLU A 104 -10.07 8.59 2.03
N SER A 105 -10.21 7.56 2.85
CA SER A 105 -9.25 6.47 2.98
C SER A 105 -9.94 5.13 2.73
N TYR A 106 -9.24 4.24 2.03
CA TYR A 106 -9.71 2.93 1.61
C TYR A 106 -8.67 1.88 1.99
N ARG A 107 -9.06 0.85 2.74
CA ARG A 107 -8.26 -0.38 2.85
C ARG A 107 -8.52 -1.24 1.61
N ASN A 108 -7.61 -1.20 0.65
CA ASN A 108 -7.79 -1.86 -0.64
C ASN A 108 -7.53 -3.36 -0.57
N TRP A 109 -6.51 -3.76 0.20
CA TRP A 109 -6.03 -5.13 0.29
C TRP A 109 -5.54 -5.41 1.71
N SER A 110 -5.85 -6.58 2.24
CA SER A 110 -5.32 -7.10 3.50
C SER A 110 -4.77 -8.52 3.32
N TYR A 111 -3.92 -8.93 4.25
CA TYR A 111 -3.26 -10.23 4.27
C TYR A 111 -4.24 -11.42 4.32
N ASP A 112 -5.24 -11.36 5.20
CA ASP A 112 -6.20 -12.46 5.40
C ASP A 112 -6.99 -12.80 4.11
N ARG A 113 -6.94 -11.90 3.12
CA ARG A 113 -7.67 -11.97 1.87
C ARG A 113 -6.83 -11.54 0.68
N MET A 114 -5.54 -11.87 0.63
CA MET A 114 -4.66 -11.64 -0.54
C MET A 114 -5.26 -12.08 -1.90
N ASN A 115 -6.31 -12.92 -1.88
CA ASN A 115 -7.05 -13.39 -3.05
C ASN A 115 -8.27 -12.53 -3.47
N ARG A 116 -8.67 -11.49 -2.71
CA ARG A 116 -9.83 -10.62 -3.04
C ARG A 116 -9.63 -9.18 -2.53
N PRO A 117 -9.90 -8.15 -3.35
CA PRO A 117 -9.93 -6.76 -2.89
C PRO A 117 -10.81 -6.60 -1.66
N GLU A 118 -10.33 -5.85 -0.67
CA GLU A 118 -11.07 -5.43 0.52
C GLU A 118 -11.95 -4.20 0.29
N TYR A 119 -12.01 -3.71 -0.96
CA TYR A 119 -12.81 -2.56 -1.35
C TYR A 119 -14.32 -2.83 -1.12
N LYS A 120 -14.76 -2.59 0.12
CA LYS A 120 -16.13 -2.64 0.61
C LYS A 120 -16.42 -1.33 1.33
N GLN A 121 -17.70 -0.97 1.40
CA GLN A 121 -18.13 0.26 2.06
C GLN A 121 -17.66 0.34 3.52
N ASP A 122 -17.61 -0.80 4.23
CA ASP A 122 -17.15 -0.88 5.62
C ASP A 122 -15.65 -0.57 5.80
N ASN A 123 -14.87 -0.65 4.72
CA ASN A 123 -13.44 -0.36 4.67
C ASN A 123 -13.14 1.00 4.02
N HIS A 124 -14.19 1.79 3.77
CA HIS A 124 -14.12 3.17 3.34
C HIS A 124 -14.38 4.08 4.54
N ARG A 125 -13.51 5.08 4.71
CA ARG A 125 -13.65 6.16 5.68
C ARG A 125 -13.63 7.47 4.91
N ALA A 126 -14.62 8.33 5.15
CA ALA A 126 -14.75 9.62 4.49
C ALA A 126 -14.81 10.75 5.51
N ALA A 127 -14.67 11.99 5.05
CA ALA A 127 -14.66 13.19 5.89
C ALA A 127 -13.58 13.11 7.00
N LEU A 128 -12.43 12.53 6.66
CA LEU A 128 -11.30 12.42 7.56
C LEU A 128 -10.56 13.75 7.63
N PRO A 129 -10.17 14.25 8.81
CA PRO A 129 -9.50 15.54 8.95
C PRO A 129 -8.11 15.54 8.29
N GLY A 130 -7.53 16.73 8.16
CA GLY A 130 -6.16 16.95 7.68
C GLY A 130 -6.09 17.94 6.53
N ASP A 131 -5.05 18.77 6.54
CA ASP A 131 -4.74 19.74 5.49
C ASP A 131 -3.46 19.34 4.72
N PRO A 132 -3.57 18.95 3.44
CA PRO A 132 -2.40 18.66 2.63
C PRO A 132 -1.46 19.87 2.47
N THR A 133 -1.95 21.10 2.58
CA THR A 133 -1.11 22.30 2.52
C THR A 133 -0.24 22.50 3.75
N GLN A 134 -0.59 21.83 4.85
CA GLN A 134 0.19 21.73 6.09
C GLN A 134 0.93 20.40 6.22
N TYR A 135 0.99 19.60 5.14
CA TYR A 135 1.58 18.26 5.12
C TYR A 135 0.91 17.24 6.05
N GLU A 136 -0.38 17.41 6.28
CA GLU A 136 -1.16 16.48 7.10
C GLU A 136 -1.88 15.46 6.23
N LEU A 137 -1.91 14.21 6.69
CA LEU A 137 -2.57 13.08 6.04
C LEU A 137 -3.41 12.34 7.08
N ASN A 138 -4.55 11.78 6.66
CA ASN A 138 -5.32 10.88 7.50
C ASN A 138 -5.59 9.55 6.80
N VAL A 139 -5.23 8.45 7.47
CA VAL A 139 -5.42 7.08 6.99
C VAL A 139 -6.23 6.32 8.03
N GLU A 140 -7.42 5.87 7.64
CA GLU A 140 -8.41 5.23 8.51
C GLU A 140 -8.66 5.88 9.88
N GLY A 141 -8.62 7.22 9.97
CA GLY A 141 -8.86 7.96 11.21
C GLY A 141 -7.59 8.31 11.99
N ILE A 142 -6.42 7.82 11.58
CA ILE A 142 -5.14 8.14 12.21
C ILE A 142 -4.48 9.30 11.45
N MET A 143 -4.08 10.34 12.19
CA MET A 143 -3.37 11.50 11.66
C MET A 143 -1.87 11.22 11.52
N PHE A 144 -1.32 11.62 10.38
CA PHE A 144 0.09 11.53 10.04
C PHE A 144 0.58 12.86 9.48
N LEU A 145 1.90 13.04 9.52
CA LEU A 145 2.59 14.04 8.72
C LEU A 145 3.28 13.37 7.53
N TYR A 146 3.48 14.12 6.45
CA TYR A 146 4.34 13.68 5.35
C TYR A 146 5.35 14.77 4.96
N ASN A 147 6.31 14.42 4.11
CA ASN A 147 7.25 15.40 3.55
C ASN A 147 7.28 15.33 2.01
N GLU A 148 8.07 16.18 1.38
CA GLU A 148 8.21 16.22 -0.09
C GLU A 148 8.94 15.00 -0.68
N ALA A 149 9.65 14.21 0.15
CA ALA A 149 10.15 12.91 -0.27
C ALA A 149 9.04 11.82 -0.23
N GLY A 150 7.85 12.15 0.25
CA GLY A 150 6.72 11.24 0.45
C GLY A 150 6.88 10.32 1.65
N GLU A 151 7.83 10.58 2.55
CA GLU A 151 7.95 9.84 3.80
C GLU A 151 6.81 10.22 4.73
N ILE A 152 6.26 9.24 5.45
CA ILE A 152 5.11 9.41 6.36
C ILE A 152 5.60 9.22 7.80
N PHE A 153 5.20 10.14 8.67
CA PHE A 153 5.57 10.21 10.07
C PHE A 153 4.34 10.11 10.96
N ASP A 154 4.42 9.31 12.02
CA ASP A 154 3.37 9.24 13.05
C ASP A 154 3.41 10.45 14.00
N THR A 155 2.51 10.45 14.98
CA THR A 155 2.42 11.49 16.01
C THR A 155 3.66 11.59 16.90
N SER A 156 4.49 10.56 16.93
CA SER A 156 5.76 10.51 17.64
C SER A 156 6.95 10.89 16.74
N SER A 157 6.68 11.44 15.55
CA SER A 157 7.68 11.78 14.53
C SER A 157 8.50 10.59 14.04
N GLN A 158 8.02 9.36 14.21
CA GLN A 158 8.69 8.17 13.69
C GLN A 158 8.29 7.96 12.24
N LYS A 159 9.27 7.67 11.39
CA LYS A 159 9.00 7.32 10.00
C LYS A 159 8.33 5.94 9.92
N VAL A 160 7.07 5.92 9.52
CA VAL A 160 6.22 4.72 9.47
C VAL A 160 5.97 4.23 8.05
N GLY A 161 5.93 5.14 7.07
CA GLY A 161 5.48 4.79 5.72
C GLY A 161 6.00 5.66 4.60
N GLN A 162 5.44 5.43 3.42
CA GLN A 162 5.78 6.10 2.17
C GLN A 162 4.52 6.26 1.31
N LEU A 163 4.37 7.44 0.72
CA LEU A 163 3.40 7.75 -0.32
C LEU A 163 3.84 7.15 -1.66
N VAL A 164 2.90 6.56 -2.41
CA VAL A 164 3.16 5.95 -3.73
C VAL A 164 2.06 6.30 -4.72
N CYS A 165 2.43 6.37 -6.01
CA CYS A 165 1.51 6.72 -7.09
C CYS A 165 0.72 5.53 -7.67
N TYR A 166 0.59 4.45 -6.89
CA TYR A 166 -0.12 3.24 -7.29
C TYR A 166 -0.78 2.57 -6.09
N THR A 167 -1.88 1.85 -6.34
CA THR A 167 -2.37 0.84 -5.40
C THR A 167 -1.51 -0.40 -5.52
N SER A 168 -1.12 -1.01 -4.40
CA SER A 168 -0.40 -2.29 -4.36
C SER A 168 -1.25 -3.35 -3.65
N ASN A 169 -0.88 -4.62 -3.81
CA ASN A 169 -1.31 -5.74 -2.97
C ASN A 169 -0.13 -6.37 -2.21
N GLU A 170 1.07 -5.78 -2.26
CA GLU A 170 2.30 -6.36 -1.70
C GLU A 170 2.60 -5.90 -0.27
N CYS A 171 1.65 -5.27 0.42
CA CYS A 171 1.91 -4.68 1.74
C CYS A 171 2.12 -5.73 2.83
N GLU A 172 1.74 -7.00 2.60
CA GLU A 172 2.01 -8.11 3.52
C GLU A 172 3.49 -8.18 3.95
N ARG A 173 4.42 -7.86 3.05
CA ARG A 173 5.86 -7.88 3.35
C ARG A 173 6.30 -6.87 4.42
N TYR A 174 5.40 -5.99 4.83
CA TYR A 174 5.57 -4.99 5.89
C TYR A 174 4.92 -5.41 7.22
N ARG A 175 4.36 -6.62 7.28
CA ARG A 175 3.92 -7.25 8.51
C ARG A 175 5.06 -7.32 9.53
N TYR A 176 4.70 -7.17 10.80
CA TYR A 176 5.57 -7.39 11.97
C TYR A 176 5.19 -8.67 12.71
#